data_AF-A0A151EXA6-F1
#
_entry.id   AF-A0A151EXA6-F1
#
_cell.length_a   1.000
_cell.length_b   1.000
_cell.length_c   1.000
_cell.angle_alpha   90.00
_cell.angle_beta   90.00
_cell.angle_gamma   90.00
#
_symmetry.space_group_name_H-M   'P 1'
#
loop_
_entity.id
_entity.type
_entity.pdbx_description
1 polymer ?
#
loop_
_entity_poly.entity_id
_entity_poly.type
_entity_poly.pdbx_seq_one_letter_code
_entity_poly.pdbx_strand_id
1 'polypeptide(L)'
;MNKDNRISNSESITKLKTMYREHWEHSRHCEKEIFWFTNIYVAVVTAIFYFMRDTGNDPQTGFGLTFVLVFFGLILSVFGLLIVIALIQGYHIYIMNIVTICYRWDVMEFYANPEKAFYYKGIHRWFFEVSIVLFTALFLYYLPQIWNSSAPFHRYWISLILVIAMIIWVGIKGLYHSIWRMRTWDCRDYTKALRKDVEGYYRNNWNTWFKDPKFWKKIAEDAKKRNVIEPYEECWIVRPLSRILKRLGCTYKRLNQKLCKKSRKSKACQDTETKKQNQTTSDISQGCC
;
A
#
# COMPACT_ATOMS: atom_id res chain seq x y z
N MET A 1 30.61 -39.95 -11.11
CA MET A 1 29.56 -38.90 -11.14
C MET A 1 28.25 -39.56 -11.60
N ASN A 2 27.32 -39.76 -10.67
CA ASN A 2 26.20 -40.71 -10.83
C ASN A 2 25.11 -40.17 -11.78
N LYS A 3 24.60 -41.00 -12.70
CA LYS A 3 23.60 -40.61 -13.72
C LYS A 3 22.30 -40.08 -13.07
N ASP A 4 21.96 -40.62 -11.90
CA ASP A 4 20.77 -40.24 -11.13
C ASP A 4 20.82 -38.80 -10.58
N ASN A 5 22.03 -38.27 -10.30
CA ASN A 5 22.19 -36.88 -9.88
C ASN A 5 21.98 -35.87 -11.02
N ARG A 6 22.08 -36.29 -12.30
CA ARG A 6 21.84 -35.39 -13.44
C ARG A 6 20.35 -35.24 -13.74
N ILE A 7 19.57 -36.30 -13.58
CA ILE A 7 18.13 -36.30 -13.85
C ILE A 7 17.40 -35.43 -12.82
N SER A 8 17.71 -35.59 -11.53
CA SER A 8 17.13 -34.76 -10.46
C SER A 8 17.43 -33.27 -10.61
N ASN A 9 18.60 -32.93 -11.18
CA ASN A 9 18.99 -31.54 -11.44
C ASN A 9 18.23 -30.92 -12.64
N SER A 10 17.90 -31.72 -13.66
CA SER A 10 17.15 -31.20 -14.82
C SER A 10 15.69 -30.85 -14.48
N GLU A 11 15.05 -31.65 -13.63
CA GLU A 11 13.67 -31.43 -13.19
C GLU A 11 13.57 -30.22 -12.26
N SER A 12 14.56 -30.03 -11.36
CA SER A 12 14.61 -28.88 -10.45
C SER A 12 14.80 -27.56 -11.20
N ILE A 13 15.66 -27.53 -12.22
CA ILE A 13 15.86 -26.36 -13.09
C ILE A 13 14.57 -26.02 -13.86
N THR A 14 13.86 -27.03 -14.35
CA THR A 14 12.60 -26.82 -15.08
C THR A 14 11.51 -26.25 -14.17
N LYS A 15 11.35 -26.80 -12.96
CA LYS A 15 10.40 -26.26 -11.95
C LYS A 15 10.74 -24.83 -11.57
N LEU A 16 12.03 -24.54 -11.34
CA LEU A 16 12.50 -23.20 -11.02
C LEU A 16 12.19 -22.22 -12.16
N LYS A 17 12.49 -22.58 -13.41
CA LYS A 17 12.17 -21.76 -14.59
C LYS A 17 10.67 -21.46 -14.70
N THR A 18 9.82 -22.46 -14.44
CA THR A 18 8.36 -22.27 -14.43
C THR A 18 7.94 -21.29 -13.34
N MET A 19 8.45 -21.45 -12.11
CA MET A 19 8.16 -20.50 -11.01
C MET A 19 8.62 -19.07 -11.36
N TYR A 20 9.80 -18.90 -11.97
CA TYR A 20 10.25 -17.59 -12.45
C TYR A 20 9.36 -17.01 -13.54
N ARG A 21 8.91 -17.84 -14.49
CA ARG A 21 8.03 -17.39 -15.57
C ARG A 21 6.69 -16.90 -15.03
N GLU A 22 6.02 -17.73 -14.23
CA GLU A 22 4.76 -17.37 -13.57
C GLU A 22 4.93 -16.09 -12.73
N HIS A 23 6.10 -15.93 -12.12
CA HIS A 23 6.45 -14.73 -11.39
C HIS A 23 6.63 -13.48 -12.25
N TRP A 24 7.34 -13.62 -13.35
CA TRP A 24 7.47 -12.53 -14.27
C TRP A 24 6.10 -12.12 -14.85
N GLU A 25 5.26 -13.10 -15.18
CA GLU A 25 3.91 -12.88 -15.69
C GLU A 25 3.01 -12.16 -14.68
N HIS A 26 3.00 -12.59 -13.41
CA HIS A 26 2.22 -11.91 -12.38
C HIS A 26 2.69 -10.48 -12.11
N SER A 27 4.01 -10.26 -12.10
CA SER A 27 4.58 -8.91 -11.95
C SER A 27 4.15 -7.98 -13.08
N ARG A 28 4.20 -8.49 -14.32
CA ARG A 28 3.77 -7.76 -15.52
C ARG A 28 2.26 -7.57 -15.57
N HIS A 29 1.49 -8.49 -14.98
CA HIS A 29 0.04 -8.34 -14.83
C HIS A 29 -0.29 -7.14 -13.95
N CYS A 30 0.32 -7.01 -12.76
CA CYS A 30 0.10 -5.84 -11.90
C CYS A 30 0.48 -4.51 -12.58
N GLU A 31 1.56 -4.50 -13.38
CA GLU A 31 1.93 -3.30 -14.15
C GLU A 31 0.90 -2.95 -15.22
N LYS A 32 0.38 -3.96 -15.94
CA LYS A 32 -0.70 -3.78 -16.91
C LYS A 32 -1.97 -3.27 -16.23
N GLU A 33 -2.35 -3.82 -15.06
CA GLU A 33 -3.51 -3.36 -14.31
C GLU A 33 -3.39 -1.88 -13.91
N ILE A 34 -2.23 -1.45 -13.40
CA ILE A 34 -1.97 -0.03 -13.07
C ILE A 34 -2.14 0.85 -14.32
N PHE A 35 -1.59 0.42 -15.45
CA PHE A 35 -1.67 1.15 -16.71
C PHE A 35 -3.10 1.26 -17.23
N TRP A 36 -3.83 0.14 -17.30
CA TRP A 36 -5.23 0.10 -17.71
C TRP A 36 -6.12 0.97 -16.83
N PHE A 37 -5.96 0.85 -15.51
CA PHE A 37 -6.70 1.66 -14.56
C PHE A 37 -6.43 3.16 -14.75
N THR A 38 -5.16 3.54 -14.96
CA THR A 38 -4.78 4.93 -15.22
C THR A 38 -5.41 5.45 -16.51
N ASN A 39 -5.41 4.67 -17.59
CA ASN A 39 -6.02 5.08 -18.87
C ASN A 39 -7.53 5.28 -18.75
N ILE A 40 -8.23 4.36 -18.08
CA ILE A 40 -9.67 4.49 -17.81
C ILE A 40 -9.93 5.77 -17.01
N TYR A 41 -9.12 6.01 -15.97
CA TYR A 41 -9.24 7.22 -15.16
C TYR A 41 -8.99 8.50 -15.98
N VAL A 42 -7.97 8.54 -16.85
CA VAL A 42 -7.70 9.69 -17.74
C VAL A 42 -8.91 9.98 -18.63
N ALA A 43 -9.54 8.94 -19.19
CA ALA A 43 -10.75 9.10 -19.99
C ALA A 43 -11.90 9.70 -19.18
N VAL A 44 -12.11 9.24 -17.95
CA VAL A 44 -13.13 9.78 -17.03
C VAL A 44 -12.85 11.23 -16.66
N VAL A 45 -11.61 11.58 -16.33
CA VAL A 45 -11.22 12.97 -16.00
C VAL A 45 -11.42 13.88 -17.20
N THR A 46 -11.09 13.42 -18.40
CA THR A 46 -11.30 14.16 -19.65
C THR A 46 -12.80 14.41 -19.88
N ALA A 47 -13.64 13.39 -19.67
CA ALA A 47 -15.09 13.53 -19.77
C ALA A 47 -15.62 14.54 -18.73
N ILE A 48 -15.16 14.48 -17.47
CA ILE A 48 -15.53 15.45 -16.43
C ILE A 48 -15.22 16.88 -16.90
N PHE A 49 -14.00 17.13 -17.40
CA PHE A 49 -13.64 18.47 -17.89
C PHE A 49 -14.45 18.91 -19.10
N TYR A 50 -14.77 17.98 -20.01
CA TYR A 50 -15.64 18.27 -21.14
C TYR A 50 -17.05 18.69 -20.68
N PHE A 51 -17.66 17.94 -19.76
CA PHE A 51 -18.96 18.28 -19.20
C PHE A 51 -18.93 19.62 -18.44
N MET A 52 -17.90 19.85 -17.61
CA MET A 52 -17.75 21.12 -16.89
C MET A 52 -17.67 22.32 -17.84
N ARG A 53 -17.01 22.16 -19.00
CA ARG A 53 -16.93 23.20 -20.03
C ARG A 53 -18.31 23.48 -20.65
N ASP A 54 -19.06 22.43 -20.97
CA ASP A 54 -20.37 22.54 -21.62
C ASP A 54 -21.41 23.18 -20.68
N THR A 55 -21.41 22.77 -19.40
CA THR A 55 -22.33 23.30 -18.38
C THR A 55 -22.01 24.74 -17.96
N GLY A 56 -20.82 25.26 -18.29
CA GLY A 56 -20.44 26.64 -18.00
C GLY A 56 -21.25 27.70 -18.75
N ASN A 57 -21.98 27.31 -19.79
CA ASN A 57 -22.79 28.23 -20.61
C ASN A 57 -24.16 28.57 -19.98
N ASP A 58 -24.67 27.78 -19.02
CA ASP A 58 -25.88 28.08 -18.26
C ASP A 58 -25.56 28.22 -16.75
N PRO A 59 -25.39 29.44 -16.24
CA PRO A 59 -24.95 29.68 -14.87
C PRO A 59 -25.95 29.25 -13.79
N GLN A 60 -27.23 29.07 -14.10
CA GLN A 60 -28.24 28.72 -13.09
C GLN A 60 -28.36 27.21 -12.85
N THR A 61 -28.25 26.38 -13.88
CA THR A 61 -28.39 24.91 -13.75
C THR A 61 -27.05 24.18 -13.71
N GLY A 62 -25.99 24.74 -14.33
CA GLY A 62 -24.70 24.05 -14.49
C GLY A 62 -23.85 23.96 -13.21
N PHE A 63 -24.10 24.84 -12.25
CA PHE A 63 -23.23 24.97 -11.07
C PHE A 63 -23.29 23.74 -10.15
N GLY A 64 -24.50 23.29 -9.78
CA GLY A 64 -24.68 22.14 -8.88
C GLY A 64 -24.10 20.86 -9.46
N LEU A 65 -24.33 20.63 -10.76
CA LEU A 65 -23.77 19.49 -11.48
C LEU A 65 -22.24 19.54 -11.53
N THR A 66 -21.66 20.71 -11.81
CA THR A 66 -20.20 20.92 -11.81
C THR A 66 -19.59 20.58 -10.46
N PHE A 67 -20.21 21.01 -9.36
CA PHE A 67 -19.74 20.70 -8.01
C PHE A 67 -19.76 19.19 -7.73
N VAL A 68 -20.84 18.50 -8.10
CA VAL A 68 -20.96 17.04 -7.96
C VAL A 68 -19.89 16.32 -8.78
N LEU A 69 -19.64 16.74 -10.03
CA LEU A 69 -18.60 16.17 -10.89
C LEU A 69 -17.20 16.37 -10.31
N VAL A 70 -16.90 17.55 -9.77
CA VAL A 70 -15.62 17.84 -9.11
C VAL A 70 -15.43 16.98 -7.86
N PHE A 71 -16.47 16.84 -7.03
CA PHE A 71 -16.42 15.98 -5.85
C PHE A 71 -16.24 14.50 -6.21
N PHE A 72 -16.95 14.03 -7.25
CA PHE A 72 -16.78 12.69 -7.79
C PHE A 72 -15.35 12.46 -8.31
N GLY A 73 -14.81 13.41 -9.07
CA GLY A 73 -13.41 13.39 -9.53
C GLY A 73 -12.42 13.32 -8.38
N LEU A 74 -12.64 14.07 -7.29
CA LEU A 74 -11.82 14.00 -6.08
C LEU A 74 -11.84 12.61 -5.45
N ILE A 75 -13.03 12.04 -5.24
CA ILE A 75 -13.20 10.68 -4.71
C ILE A 75 -12.45 9.66 -5.57
N LEU A 76 -12.67 9.69 -6.88
CA LEU A 76 -11.98 8.80 -7.83
C LEU A 76 -10.46 8.95 -7.76
N SER A 77 -9.95 10.17 -7.61
CA SER A 77 -8.51 10.44 -7.51
C SER A 77 -7.90 9.79 -6.27
N VAL A 78 -8.59 9.89 -5.13
CA VAL A 78 -8.17 9.27 -3.86
C VAL A 78 -8.19 7.75 -3.98
N PHE A 79 -9.27 7.17 -4.50
CA PHE A 79 -9.34 5.72 -4.73
C PHE A 79 -8.27 5.24 -5.70
N GLY A 80 -8.02 5.99 -6.77
CA GLY A 80 -6.99 5.66 -7.74
C GLY A 80 -5.59 5.63 -7.12
N LEU A 81 -5.27 6.61 -6.28
CA LEU A 81 -4.02 6.59 -5.51
C LEU A 81 -3.92 5.36 -4.60
N LEU A 82 -5.00 5.02 -3.87
CA LEU A 82 -5.02 3.85 -2.98
C LEU A 82 -4.81 2.53 -3.74
N ILE A 83 -5.45 2.37 -4.91
CA ILE A 83 -5.30 1.19 -5.77
C ILE A 83 -3.84 1.08 -6.26
N VAL A 84 -3.27 2.18 -6.77
CA VAL A 84 -1.87 2.18 -7.21
C VAL A 84 -0.93 1.82 -6.06
N ILE A 85 -1.14 2.36 -4.85
CA ILE A 85 -0.35 2.01 -3.68
C ILE A 85 -0.47 0.51 -3.35
N ALA A 86 -1.70 -0.03 -3.35
CA ALA A 86 -1.95 -1.44 -3.06
C ALA A 86 -1.24 -2.36 -4.07
N LEU A 87 -1.31 -2.05 -5.36
CA LEU A 87 -0.66 -2.82 -6.43
C LEU A 87 0.88 -2.74 -6.34
N ILE A 88 1.43 -1.56 -6.08
CA ILE A 88 2.88 -1.42 -5.84
C ILE A 88 3.29 -2.23 -4.60
N GLN A 89 2.45 -2.29 -3.56
CA GLN A 89 2.76 -3.07 -2.36
C GLN A 89 2.79 -4.57 -2.63
N GLY A 90 1.79 -5.08 -3.35
CA GLY A 90 1.75 -6.47 -3.80
C GLY A 90 3.01 -6.81 -4.56
N TYR A 91 3.39 -5.95 -5.51
CA TYR A 91 4.61 -6.08 -6.30
C TYR A 91 5.89 -6.18 -5.43
N HIS A 92 6.06 -5.34 -4.40
CA HIS A 92 7.28 -5.40 -3.56
C HIS A 92 7.38 -6.68 -2.73
N ILE A 93 6.25 -7.15 -2.18
CA ILE A 93 6.20 -8.43 -1.46
C ILE A 93 6.60 -9.55 -2.42
N TYR A 94 6.11 -9.47 -3.64
CA TYR A 94 6.41 -10.41 -4.68
C TYR A 94 7.90 -10.46 -5.01
N ILE A 95 8.55 -9.30 -5.24
CA ILE A 95 10.00 -9.24 -5.42
C ILE A 95 10.76 -9.88 -4.26
N MET A 96 10.36 -9.61 -3.02
CA MET A 96 11.05 -10.23 -1.87
C MET A 96 10.95 -11.75 -1.90
N ASN A 97 9.77 -12.29 -2.24
CA ASN A 97 9.57 -13.72 -2.32
C ASN A 97 10.43 -14.36 -3.42
N ILE A 98 10.52 -13.75 -4.60
CA ILE A 98 11.41 -14.30 -5.64
C ILE A 98 12.86 -14.21 -5.23
N VAL A 99 13.33 -13.07 -4.71
CA VAL A 99 14.72 -12.94 -4.25
C VAL A 99 15.04 -14.01 -3.19
N THR A 100 14.10 -14.30 -2.28
CA THR A 100 14.22 -15.37 -1.28
C THR A 100 14.40 -16.74 -1.93
N ILE A 101 13.60 -17.02 -2.96
CA ILE A 101 13.70 -18.23 -3.78
C ILE A 101 15.05 -18.22 -4.50
N CYS A 102 15.38 -17.22 -5.32
CA CYS A 102 16.66 -17.15 -6.04
C CYS A 102 17.86 -17.44 -5.13
N TYR A 103 17.84 -16.87 -3.93
CA TYR A 103 18.88 -17.02 -2.91
C TYR A 103 18.95 -18.45 -2.35
N ARG A 104 17.81 -19.10 -2.08
CA ARG A 104 17.76 -20.49 -1.60
C ARG A 104 18.37 -21.49 -2.57
N TRP A 105 18.14 -21.29 -3.87
CA TRP A 105 18.60 -22.18 -4.93
C TRP A 105 19.97 -21.80 -5.52
N ASP A 106 20.66 -20.80 -4.95
CA ASP A 106 21.98 -20.33 -5.41
C ASP A 106 22.00 -19.83 -6.87
N VAL A 107 20.91 -19.20 -7.30
CA VAL A 107 20.71 -18.71 -8.68
C VAL A 107 20.53 -17.20 -8.71
N MET A 108 21.18 -16.49 -7.80
CA MET A 108 21.04 -15.04 -7.65
C MET A 108 21.53 -14.25 -8.87
N GLU A 109 22.44 -14.82 -9.66
CA GLU A 109 22.95 -14.23 -10.90
C GLU A 109 21.85 -13.98 -11.94
N PHE A 110 20.86 -14.86 -12.04
CA PHE A 110 19.72 -14.69 -12.96
C PHE A 110 18.88 -13.45 -12.60
N TYR A 111 18.98 -12.97 -11.36
CA TYR A 111 18.26 -11.81 -10.87
C TYR A 111 19.17 -10.59 -10.64
N ALA A 112 20.31 -10.51 -11.33
CA ALA A 112 21.29 -9.44 -11.17
C ALA A 112 20.72 -8.03 -11.41
N ASN A 113 19.77 -7.89 -12.35
CA ASN A 113 19.24 -6.59 -12.79
C ASN A 113 17.72 -6.45 -12.59
N PRO A 114 17.23 -6.32 -11.34
CA PRO A 114 15.81 -6.13 -11.06
C PRO A 114 15.34 -4.73 -11.46
N GLU A 115 16.27 -3.78 -11.58
CA GLU A 115 15.98 -2.35 -11.79
C GLU A 115 15.54 -2.04 -13.23
N LYS A 116 15.76 -2.94 -14.19
CA LYS A 116 15.35 -2.72 -15.59
C LYS A 116 13.84 -2.69 -15.81
N ALA A 117 13.03 -3.24 -14.89
CA ALA A 117 11.58 -3.35 -15.09
C ALA A 117 10.77 -2.08 -14.72
N PHE A 118 11.39 -0.97 -14.33
CA PHE A 118 10.82 -0.17 -13.24
C PHE A 118 10.51 1.33 -13.44
N TYR A 119 10.31 1.83 -14.64
CA TYR A 119 10.20 3.28 -14.82
C TYR A 119 8.80 3.91 -14.57
N TYR A 120 7.71 3.14 -14.53
CA TYR A 120 6.36 3.76 -14.58
C TYR A 120 5.63 3.92 -13.23
N LYS A 121 6.04 3.23 -12.16
CA LYS A 121 5.33 3.28 -10.85
C LYS A 121 5.32 4.68 -10.24
N GLY A 122 6.43 5.39 -10.36
CA GLY A 122 6.56 6.77 -9.90
C GLY A 122 5.63 7.71 -10.67
N ILE A 123 5.51 7.51 -11.98
CA ILE A 123 4.69 8.34 -12.88
C ILE A 123 3.21 8.18 -12.55
N HIS A 124 2.69 6.95 -12.49
CA HIS A 124 1.28 6.70 -12.16
C HIS A 124 0.90 7.28 -10.80
N ARG A 125 1.76 7.09 -9.79
CA ARG A 125 1.55 7.69 -8.47
C ARG A 125 1.51 9.21 -8.54
N TRP A 126 2.50 9.83 -9.16
CA TRP A 126 2.58 11.28 -9.27
C TRP A 126 1.35 11.86 -9.98
N PHE A 127 0.88 11.18 -11.03
CA PHE A 127 -0.33 11.54 -11.75
C PHE A 127 -1.58 11.58 -10.84
N PHE A 128 -1.80 10.57 -9.98
CA PHE A 128 -2.92 10.60 -9.03
C PHE A 128 -2.73 11.65 -7.92
N GLU A 129 -1.50 11.88 -7.45
CA GLU A 129 -1.20 12.95 -6.49
C GLU A 129 -1.57 14.33 -7.07
N VAL A 130 -1.16 14.61 -8.31
CA VAL A 130 -1.51 15.85 -9.02
C VAL A 130 -3.01 15.97 -9.21
N SER A 131 -3.69 14.89 -9.57
CA SER A 131 -5.14 14.90 -9.78
C SER A 131 -5.90 15.19 -8.48
N ILE A 132 -5.48 14.63 -7.34
CA ILE A 132 -6.07 14.96 -6.03
C ILE A 132 -5.92 16.45 -5.72
N VAL A 133 -4.74 17.04 -5.93
CA VAL A 133 -4.53 18.48 -5.73
C VAL A 133 -5.44 19.30 -6.62
N LEU A 134 -5.53 18.94 -7.90
CA LEU A 134 -6.37 19.61 -8.88
C LEU A 134 -7.84 19.59 -8.48
N PHE A 135 -8.41 18.41 -8.21
CA PHE A 135 -9.81 18.29 -7.82
C PHE A 135 -10.10 18.87 -6.43
N THR A 136 -9.14 18.86 -5.51
CA THR A 136 -9.27 19.55 -4.22
C THR A 136 -9.34 21.06 -4.43
N ALA A 137 -8.46 21.62 -5.26
CA ALA A 137 -8.46 23.05 -5.57
C ALA A 137 -9.77 23.49 -6.24
N LEU A 138 -10.25 22.70 -7.21
CA LEU A 138 -11.57 22.91 -7.83
C LEU A 138 -12.70 22.81 -6.80
N PHE A 139 -12.67 21.80 -5.92
CA PHE A 139 -13.71 21.61 -4.90
C PHE A 139 -13.78 22.83 -3.97
N LEU A 140 -12.63 23.29 -3.48
CA LEU A 140 -12.55 24.48 -2.63
C LEU A 140 -12.89 25.78 -3.37
N TYR A 141 -12.71 25.84 -4.69
CA TYR A 141 -13.12 26.97 -5.51
C TYR A 141 -14.65 27.06 -5.64
N TYR A 142 -15.32 25.91 -5.83
CA TYR A 142 -16.79 25.86 -5.96
C TYR A 142 -17.52 25.88 -4.61
N LEU A 143 -16.91 25.39 -3.52
CA LEU A 143 -17.54 25.32 -2.20
C LEU A 143 -18.14 26.66 -1.68
N PRO A 144 -17.46 27.82 -1.79
CA PRO A 144 -17.97 29.10 -1.30
C PRO A 144 -19.14 29.63 -2.11
N GLN A 145 -19.20 29.28 -3.41
CA GLN A 145 -20.29 29.71 -4.30
C GLN A 145 -21.62 29.01 -3.93
N ILE A 146 -21.58 27.83 -3.31
CA ILE A 146 -22.76 27.21 -2.68
C ILE A 146 -23.15 27.96 -1.41
N TRP A 147 -22.14 28.37 -0.63
CA TRP A 147 -22.30 28.99 0.67
C TRP A 147 -22.52 30.50 0.54
N ASN A 148 -23.59 30.89 -0.17
CA ASN A 148 -24.06 32.24 -0.56
C ASN A 148 -23.97 33.39 0.49
N SER A 149 -23.45 33.17 1.69
CA SER A 149 -23.29 34.15 2.77
C SER A 149 -21.84 34.61 3.05
N SER A 150 -20.84 34.23 2.24
CA SER A 150 -19.42 34.49 2.55
C SER A 150 -18.78 35.67 1.78
N ALA A 151 -19.57 36.72 1.52
CA ALA A 151 -19.16 37.96 0.86
C ALA A 151 -17.86 38.63 1.38
N PRO A 152 -17.54 38.67 2.70
CA PRO A 152 -16.35 39.40 3.15
C PRO A 152 -15.01 38.67 2.89
N PHE A 153 -15.02 37.39 2.49
CA PHE A 153 -13.80 36.59 2.40
C PHE A 153 -13.21 36.45 0.99
N HIS A 154 -13.85 37.00 -0.06
CA HIS A 154 -13.41 36.86 -1.47
C HIS A 154 -11.90 37.12 -1.65
N ARG A 155 -11.35 38.13 -0.97
CA ARG A 155 -9.94 38.53 -1.09
C ARG A 155 -8.94 37.48 -0.60
N TYR A 156 -9.33 36.63 0.36
CA TYR A 156 -8.43 35.66 1.00
C TYR A 156 -8.63 34.22 0.52
N TRP A 157 -9.67 33.93 -0.27
CA TRP A 157 -10.00 32.57 -0.69
C TRP A 157 -8.90 31.90 -1.50
N ILE A 158 -8.27 32.60 -2.46
CA ILE A 158 -7.16 32.02 -3.24
C ILE A 158 -6.01 31.59 -2.30
N SER A 159 -5.67 32.45 -1.34
CA SER A 159 -4.64 32.14 -0.33
C SER A 159 -5.06 30.95 0.55
N LEU A 160 -6.33 30.89 0.98
CA LEU A 160 -6.85 29.79 1.78
C LEU A 160 -6.83 28.46 1.02
N ILE A 161 -7.24 28.46 -0.25
CA ILE A 161 -7.21 27.29 -1.14
C ILE A 161 -5.77 26.78 -1.28
N LEU A 162 -4.81 27.67 -1.55
CA LEU A 162 -3.40 27.30 -1.66
C LEU A 162 -2.85 26.72 -0.34
N VAL A 163 -3.21 27.29 0.81
CA VAL A 163 -2.79 26.80 2.13
C VAL A 163 -3.38 25.40 2.40
N ILE A 164 -4.67 25.20 2.18
CA ILE A 164 -5.32 23.90 2.37
C ILE A 164 -4.74 22.85 1.40
N ALA A 165 -4.55 23.21 0.13
CA ALA A 165 -3.93 22.34 -0.86
C ALA A 165 -2.50 21.94 -0.45
N MET A 166 -1.70 22.88 0.08
CA MET A 166 -0.38 22.60 0.64
C MET A 166 -0.44 21.66 1.84
N ILE A 167 -1.38 21.86 2.76
CA ILE A 167 -1.56 20.99 3.93
C ILE A 167 -1.92 19.56 3.48
N ILE A 168 -2.87 19.43 2.55
CA ILE A 168 -3.29 18.13 2.01
C ILE A 168 -2.13 17.47 1.28
N TRP A 169 -1.39 18.20 0.44
CA TRP A 169 -0.20 17.69 -0.25
C TRP A 169 0.86 17.19 0.71
N VAL A 170 1.19 17.98 1.74
CA VAL A 170 2.14 17.59 2.79
C VAL A 170 1.61 16.40 3.59
N GLY A 171 0.30 16.34 3.86
CA GLY A 171 -0.36 15.23 4.55
C GLY A 171 -0.27 13.93 3.76
N ILE A 172 -0.63 13.95 2.48
CA ILE A 172 -0.55 12.80 1.57
C ILE A 172 0.90 12.34 1.44
N LYS A 173 1.83 13.26 1.14
CA LYS A 173 3.26 12.93 1.06
C LYS A 173 3.82 12.43 2.37
N GLY A 174 3.43 13.00 3.50
CA GLY A 174 3.90 12.61 4.84
C GLY A 174 3.41 11.22 5.23
N LEU A 175 2.13 10.95 5.06
CA LEU A 175 1.53 9.63 5.30
C LEU A 175 2.13 8.58 4.38
N TYR A 176 2.18 8.87 3.08
CA TYR A 176 2.81 7.99 2.10
C TYR A 176 4.25 7.72 2.49
N HIS A 177 5.07 8.76 2.66
CA HIS A 177 6.49 8.60 2.94
C HIS A 177 6.70 7.82 4.22
N SER A 178 5.94 8.07 5.28
CA SER A 178 6.13 7.32 6.53
C SER A 178 5.75 5.85 6.44
N ILE A 179 4.62 5.52 5.81
CA ILE A 179 4.17 4.13 5.70
C ILE A 179 5.06 3.38 4.70
N TRP A 180 5.35 4.05 3.58
CA TRP A 180 5.99 3.46 2.43
C TRP A 180 7.51 3.36 2.55
N ARG A 181 8.17 4.40 3.05
CA ARG A 181 9.63 4.44 3.21
C ARG A 181 10.08 3.29 4.10
N MET A 182 9.40 3.07 5.22
CA MET A 182 9.78 2.01 6.16
C MET A 182 9.72 0.64 5.48
N ARG A 183 8.65 0.36 4.73
CA ARG A 183 8.49 -0.94 4.07
C ARG A 183 9.43 -1.11 2.89
N THR A 184 9.54 -0.12 2.01
CA THR A 184 10.41 -0.21 0.83
C THR A 184 11.88 -0.31 1.19
N TRP A 185 12.31 0.37 2.24
CA TRP A 185 13.68 0.31 2.70
C TRP A 185 14.00 -1.04 3.33
N ASP A 186 13.11 -1.56 4.18
CA ASP A 186 13.28 -2.91 4.73
C ASP A 186 13.38 -3.94 3.59
N CYS A 187 12.55 -3.83 2.54
CA CYS A 187 12.61 -4.72 1.36
C CYS A 187 13.91 -4.56 0.57
N ARG A 188 14.35 -3.32 0.35
CA ARG A 188 15.57 -2.99 -0.40
C ARG A 188 16.82 -3.47 0.34
N ASP A 189 16.89 -3.19 1.64
CA ASP A 189 18.00 -3.61 2.50
C ASP A 189 18.04 -5.13 2.60
N TYR A 190 16.88 -5.78 2.77
CA TYR A 190 16.79 -7.23 2.72
C TYR A 190 17.32 -7.82 1.40
N THR A 191 16.89 -7.27 0.26
CA THR A 191 17.36 -7.71 -1.06
C THR A 191 18.86 -7.50 -1.23
N LYS A 192 19.38 -6.37 -0.77
CA LYS A 192 20.83 -6.09 -0.76
C LYS A 192 21.59 -7.05 0.15
N ALA A 193 21.03 -7.40 1.32
CA ALA A 193 21.65 -8.34 2.27
C ALA A 193 21.91 -9.68 1.59
N LEU A 194 20.87 -10.24 0.95
CA LEU A 194 20.96 -11.54 0.30
C LEU A 194 21.91 -11.52 -0.91
N ARG A 195 21.99 -10.41 -1.64
CA ARG A 195 22.92 -10.28 -2.77
C ARG A 195 24.37 -10.24 -2.36
N LYS A 196 24.66 -9.59 -1.24
CA LYS A 196 26.03 -9.46 -0.73
C LYS A 196 26.47 -10.67 0.10
N ASP A 197 25.56 -11.59 0.40
CA ASP A 197 25.85 -12.79 1.18
C ASP A 197 26.45 -13.91 0.31
N VAL A 198 27.67 -13.67 -0.18
CA VAL A 198 28.40 -14.58 -1.08
C VAL A 198 28.72 -15.92 -0.39
N GLU A 199 29.00 -15.89 0.90
CA GLU A 199 29.32 -17.09 1.71
C GLU A 199 28.06 -17.92 2.06
N GLY A 200 26.86 -17.40 1.76
CA GLY A 200 25.60 -18.07 2.07
C GLY A 200 25.35 -18.19 3.57
N TYR A 201 25.77 -17.21 4.38
CA TYR A 201 25.59 -17.22 5.84
C TYR A 201 24.13 -17.45 6.25
N TYR A 202 23.18 -16.77 5.59
CA TYR A 202 21.75 -16.93 5.87
C TYR A 202 21.20 -18.25 5.35
N ARG A 203 21.70 -18.70 4.18
CA ARG A 203 21.31 -19.96 3.54
C ARG A 203 21.70 -21.18 4.38
N ASN A 204 22.93 -21.18 4.92
CA ASN A 204 23.44 -22.25 5.76
C ASN A 204 22.64 -22.39 7.07
N ASN A 205 21.96 -21.33 7.49
CA ASN A 205 21.12 -21.28 8.69
C ASN A 205 19.63 -21.04 8.37
N TRP A 206 19.14 -21.63 7.26
CA TRP A 206 17.81 -21.35 6.71
C TRP A 206 16.68 -21.43 7.73
N ASN A 207 16.63 -22.52 8.49
CA ASN A 207 15.56 -22.77 9.47
C ASN A 207 15.54 -21.78 10.64
N THR A 208 16.65 -21.10 10.90
CA THR A 208 16.75 -20.08 11.94
C THR A 208 16.27 -18.74 11.41
N TRP A 209 16.76 -18.35 10.23
CA TRP A 209 16.51 -17.01 9.68
C TRP A 209 15.13 -16.87 9.06
N PHE A 210 14.62 -17.90 8.37
CA PHE A 210 13.40 -17.81 7.54
C PHE A 210 12.13 -18.36 8.22
N LYS A 211 12.19 -18.74 9.50
CA LYS A 211 11.04 -19.30 10.24
C LYS A 211 10.01 -18.24 10.62
N ASP A 212 10.45 -17.02 10.89
CA ASP A 212 9.58 -15.96 11.37
C ASP A 212 8.83 -15.25 10.24
N PRO A 213 7.55 -14.85 10.44
CA PRO A 213 6.78 -14.11 9.44
C PRO A 213 7.29 -12.69 9.16
N LYS A 214 8.42 -12.29 9.77
CA LYS A 214 9.11 -11.02 9.55
C LYS A 214 10.61 -11.23 9.37
N PHE A 215 11.02 -12.39 8.83
CA PHE A 215 12.42 -12.75 8.63
C PHE A 215 13.21 -11.66 7.90
N TRP A 216 12.61 -11.03 6.89
CA TRP A 216 13.27 -10.01 6.08
C TRP A 216 13.81 -8.84 6.92
N LYS A 217 13.07 -8.44 7.96
CA LYS A 217 13.47 -7.34 8.84
C LYS A 217 14.62 -7.76 9.74
N LYS A 218 14.60 -8.99 10.27
CA LYS A 218 15.70 -9.54 11.08
C LYS A 218 16.98 -9.65 10.27
N ILE A 219 16.88 -10.17 9.05
CA ILE A 219 18.02 -10.30 8.11
C ILE A 219 18.58 -8.91 7.76
N ALA A 220 17.72 -7.94 7.44
CA ALA A 220 18.17 -6.57 7.13
C ALA A 220 18.86 -5.89 8.34
N GLU A 221 18.33 -6.06 9.55
CA GLU A 221 18.93 -5.53 10.78
C GLU A 221 20.28 -6.21 11.10
N ASP A 222 20.37 -7.53 10.92
CA ASP A 222 21.60 -8.28 11.10
C ASP A 222 22.69 -7.87 10.09
N ALA A 223 22.32 -7.76 8.81
CA ALA A 223 23.24 -7.31 7.76
C ALA A 223 23.80 -5.91 8.04
N LYS A 224 22.98 -5.00 8.61
CA LYS A 224 23.43 -3.68 9.07
C LYS A 224 24.40 -3.79 10.24
N LYS A 225 24.12 -4.62 11.24
CA LYS A 225 25.03 -4.83 12.38
C LYS A 225 26.38 -5.39 11.97
N ARG A 226 26.40 -6.26 10.96
CA ARG A 226 27.62 -6.84 10.38
C ARG A 226 28.31 -5.92 9.36
N ASN A 227 27.81 -4.69 9.15
CA ASN A 227 28.30 -3.74 8.16
C ASN A 227 28.34 -4.28 6.71
N VAL A 228 27.52 -5.27 6.38
CA VAL A 228 27.38 -5.79 5.01
C VAL A 228 26.66 -4.75 4.13
N ILE A 229 25.73 -4.01 4.72
CA ILE A 229 25.01 -2.93 4.08
C ILE A 229 25.30 -1.65 4.84
N GLU A 230 25.68 -0.60 4.11
CA GLU A 230 25.82 0.72 4.67
C GLU A 230 24.46 1.20 5.22
N PRO A 231 24.42 1.69 6.47
CA PRO A 231 23.23 2.29 7.00
C PRO A 231 22.88 3.52 6.14
N TYR A 232 21.64 3.56 5.67
CA TYR A 232 21.17 4.72 4.93
C TYR A 232 21.15 5.95 5.85
N GLU A 233 21.79 7.03 5.44
CA GLU A 233 21.72 8.32 6.15
C GLU A 233 20.32 8.92 6.00
N GLU A 234 19.50 8.80 7.06
CA GLU A 234 18.18 9.40 7.05
C GLU A 234 18.29 10.93 6.92
N CYS A 235 17.67 11.49 5.88
CA CYS A 235 17.47 12.94 5.77
C CYS A 235 16.89 13.51 7.08
N TRP A 236 17.55 14.53 7.63
CA TRP A 236 17.30 15.07 8.96
C TRP A 236 15.83 15.51 9.21
N ILE A 237 15.16 16.03 8.18
CA ILE A 237 13.75 16.45 8.20
C ILE A 237 12.79 15.27 8.39
N VAL A 238 13.14 14.08 7.91
CA VAL A 238 12.25 12.92 7.95
C VAL A 238 12.23 12.27 9.33
N ARG A 239 13.32 12.38 10.09
CA ARG A 239 13.50 11.78 11.41
C ARG A 239 12.49 12.24 12.48
N PRO A 240 12.11 13.53 12.57
CA PRO A 240 11.04 13.99 13.47
C PRO A 240 9.65 13.53 12.99
N LEU A 241 9.37 13.60 11.70
CA LEU A 241 8.10 13.17 11.10
C LEU A 241 7.84 11.67 11.32
N SER A 242 8.86 10.83 11.11
CA SER A 242 8.76 9.39 11.37
C SER A 242 8.51 9.09 12.85
N ARG A 243 9.09 9.86 13.78
CA ARG A 243 8.82 9.73 15.22
C ARG A 243 7.38 10.05 15.57
N ILE A 244 6.82 11.13 15.01
CA ILE A 244 5.42 11.51 15.22
C ILE A 244 4.49 10.42 14.67
N LEU A 245 4.73 9.96 13.45
CA LEU A 245 3.91 8.93 12.81
C LEU A 245 4.01 7.57 13.49
N LYS A 246 5.19 7.21 14.01
CA LYS A 246 5.36 6.02 14.85
C LYS A 246 4.59 6.13 16.16
N ARG A 247 4.53 7.31 16.79
CA ARG A 247 3.68 7.55 17.97
C ARG A 247 2.20 7.38 17.60
N LEU A 248 1.73 7.99 16.51
CA LEU A 248 0.36 7.85 16.02
C LEU A 248 0.01 6.39 15.70
N GLY A 249 0.89 5.67 15.02
CA GLY A 249 0.72 4.24 14.73
C GLY A 249 0.66 3.37 15.99
N CYS A 250 1.46 3.68 17.01
CA CYS A 250 1.36 3.04 18.33
C CYS A 250 0.01 3.33 19.00
N THR A 251 -0.47 4.57 18.93
CA THR A 251 -1.78 4.97 19.46
C THR A 251 -2.90 4.21 18.73
N TYR A 252 -2.87 4.17 17.41
CA TYR A 252 -3.83 3.43 16.59
C TYR A 252 -3.81 1.94 16.90
N LYS A 253 -2.63 1.31 16.98
CA LYS A 253 -2.49 -0.11 17.33
C LYS A 253 -3.05 -0.41 18.72
N ARG A 254 -2.80 0.46 19.72
CA ARG A 254 -3.39 0.33 21.06
C ARG A 254 -4.91 0.48 21.03
N LEU A 255 -5.43 1.42 20.24
CA LEU A 255 -6.87 1.63 20.07
C LEU A 255 -7.52 0.38 19.44
N ASN A 256 -6.94 -0.14 18.37
CA ASN A 256 -7.43 -1.32 17.67
C ASN A 256 -7.36 -2.58 18.56
N GLN A 257 -6.27 -2.74 19.34
CA GLN A 257 -6.19 -3.81 20.33
C GLN A 257 -7.28 -3.70 21.42
N LYS A 258 -7.63 -2.49 21.87
CA LYS A 258 -8.75 -2.28 22.80
C LYS A 258 -10.09 -2.65 22.16
N LEU A 259 -10.34 -2.23 20.92
CA LEU A 259 -11.56 -2.55 20.18
C LEU A 259 -11.69 -4.07 19.93
N CYS A 260 -10.63 -4.74 19.48
CA CYS A 260 -10.62 -6.19 19.29
C CYS A 260 -10.77 -6.98 20.60
N LYS A 261 -10.18 -6.52 21.72
CA LYS A 261 -10.39 -7.14 23.04
C LYS A 261 -11.84 -6.99 23.51
N LYS A 262 -12.48 -5.85 23.25
CA LYS A 262 -13.89 -5.61 23.58
C LYS A 262 -14.82 -6.53 22.76
N SER A 263 -14.53 -6.72 21.48
CA SER A 263 -15.28 -7.65 20.61
C SER A 263 -15.18 -9.12 21.07
N ARG A 264 -13.99 -9.58 21.51
CA ARG A 264 -13.84 -10.95 22.06
C ARG A 264 -14.61 -11.17 23.37
N LYS A 265 -14.66 -10.17 24.26
CA LYS A 265 -15.45 -10.26 25.50
C LYS A 265 -16.95 -10.29 25.21
N SER A 266 -17.42 -9.52 24.22
CA SER A 266 -18.83 -9.52 23.81
C SER A 266 -19.29 -10.89 23.27
N LYS A 267 -18.46 -11.54 22.43
CA LYS A 267 -18.77 -12.89 21.93
C LYS A 267 -18.77 -13.94 23.03
N ALA A 268 -17.78 -13.90 23.94
CA ALA A 268 -17.74 -14.82 25.08
C ALA A 268 -18.96 -14.67 26.01
N CYS A 269 -19.50 -13.45 26.19
CA CYS A 269 -20.74 -13.25 26.95
C CYS A 269 -21.97 -13.82 26.23
N GLN A 270 -22.11 -13.59 24.92
CA GLN A 270 -23.23 -14.16 24.14
C GLN A 270 -23.22 -15.69 24.16
N ASP A 271 -22.05 -16.33 23.96
CA ASP A 271 -21.93 -17.80 23.99
C ASP A 271 -22.28 -18.40 25.37
N THR A 272 -22.12 -17.62 26.44
CA THR A 272 -22.47 -18.06 27.81
C THR A 272 -23.97 -17.93 28.08
N GLU A 273 -24.64 -16.90 27.53
CA GLU A 273 -26.09 -16.74 27.63
C GLU A 273 -26.84 -17.78 26.78
N THR A 274 -26.37 -18.07 25.57
CA THR A 274 -26.98 -19.11 24.72
C THR A 274 -26.86 -20.51 25.34
N LYS A 275 -25.75 -20.81 26.02
CA LYS A 275 -25.61 -22.07 26.79
C LYS A 275 -26.59 -22.14 27.96
N LYS A 276 -26.79 -21.04 28.71
CA LYS A 276 -27.77 -21.01 29.80
C LYS A 276 -29.19 -21.18 29.30
N GLN A 277 -29.58 -20.51 28.21
CA GLN A 277 -30.91 -20.69 27.62
C GLN A 277 -31.18 -22.12 27.17
N ASN A 278 -30.23 -22.75 26.48
CA ASN A 278 -30.40 -24.14 26.02
C ASN A 278 -30.51 -25.14 27.17
N GLN A 279 -29.86 -24.87 28.31
CA GLN A 279 -29.93 -25.71 29.49
C GLN A 279 -31.28 -25.56 30.21
N THR A 280 -31.84 -24.35 30.29
CA THR A 280 -33.18 -24.12 30.87
C THR A 280 -34.31 -24.74 30.05
N THR A 281 -34.19 -24.83 28.73
CA THR A 281 -35.18 -25.55 27.88
C THR A 281 -35.10 -27.07 27.98
N SER A 282 -33.96 -27.64 28.37
CA SER A 282 -33.83 -29.09 28.55
C SER A 282 -34.56 -29.59 29.80
N ASP A 283 -34.59 -28.79 30.86
CA ASP A 283 -35.19 -29.19 32.15
C ASP A 283 -36.72 -29.10 32.14
N ILE A 284 -37.32 -28.30 31.24
CA ILE A 284 -38.78 -28.17 31.10
C ILE A 284 -39.38 -29.35 30.30
N SER A 285 -38.59 -30.05 29.47
CA SER A 285 -39.08 -31.15 28.62
C SER A 285 -39.12 -32.53 29.29
N GLN A 286 -38.70 -32.68 30.56
CA GLN A 286 -38.68 -33.97 31.27
C GLN A 286 -39.79 -34.13 32.32
N GLY A 287 -40.73 -33.17 32.43
CA GLY A 287 -41.80 -33.16 33.44
C GLY A 287 -43.21 -33.52 32.94
N CYS A 288 -43.34 -34.34 31.90
CA CYS A 288 -44.65 -34.84 31.42
C CYS A 288 -44.51 -36.29 30.94
N CYS A 289 -44.43 -37.22 31.90
CA CYS A 289 -44.84 -38.62 31.80
C CYS A 289 -45.27 -39.06 33.20
#